data_AF-A0A166KUR0-F1
#
_entry.id   AF-A0A166KUR0-F1
#
_cell.length_a   1.000
_cell.length_b   1.000
_cell.length_c   1.000
_cell.angle_alpha   90.00
_cell.angle_beta   90.00
_cell.angle_gamma   90.00
#
_symmetry.space_group_name_H-M   'P 1'
#
loop_
_entity.id
_entity.type
_entity.pdbx_description
1 polymer ?
#
loop_
_entity_poly.entity_id
_entity_poly.type
_entity_poly.pdbx_seq_one_letter_code
_entity_poly.pdbx_strand_id
1 'polypeptide(L)'
;MGITGLVRWTNAPTTGLDLIRENIRRNLNGNFVERWQLSVRSYRSTLGALAPERSMCALTMGENVFVLIEDPFAPSRGEYAAAPEAYHQGRARPGPPPHYRHTFLTLSPPGALEQLLAQLRARWMTTKQGMTQGQATRGPNAQQLLVDGGVFAIGTDWIVRAGNVVLNGVPRGMLLEAEYLPVPTMDLAKAQDLISSVLSSAVPNVRDARLTVVTMSDEHWADALWNSDVDDMPPVQKQTPVCGDADVYCTLGEEDEEEHQNDWVGVARDRRSAYLILGSLKSDGLV
;
A
#
# COMPACT_ATOMS: atom_id res chain seq x y z
N MET A 1 2.56 13.06 -12.23
CA MET A 1 2.52 12.03 -11.15
C MET A 1 2.53 10.65 -11.80
N GLY A 2 3.12 9.62 -11.17
CA GLY A 2 2.97 8.24 -11.63
C GLY A 2 1.57 7.73 -11.32
N ILE A 3 1.10 6.64 -11.94
CA ILE A 3 -0.23 6.07 -11.64
C ILE A 3 -0.11 4.56 -11.59
N THR A 4 -0.63 3.95 -10.53
CA THR A 4 -0.51 2.52 -10.25
C THR A 4 -1.90 1.89 -10.18
N GLY A 5 -2.06 0.73 -10.80
CA GLY A 5 -3.22 -0.13 -10.61
C GLY A 5 -2.82 -1.55 -10.24
N LEU A 6 -3.69 -2.21 -9.49
CA LEU A 6 -3.48 -3.54 -8.98
C LEU A 6 -4.62 -4.45 -9.47
N VAL A 7 -4.26 -5.65 -9.94
CA VAL A 7 -5.19 -6.71 -10.31
C VAL A 7 -4.87 -7.96 -9.51
N ARG A 8 -5.91 -8.53 -8.95
CA ARG A 8 -5.87 -9.77 -8.20
C ARG A 8 -6.49 -10.89 -9.03
N TRP A 9 -5.70 -11.90 -9.39
CA TRP A 9 -6.17 -13.08 -10.12
C TRP A 9 -6.28 -14.28 -9.18
N THR A 10 -7.47 -14.48 -8.63
CA THR A 10 -7.70 -15.41 -7.50
C THR A 10 -7.56 -16.88 -7.87
N ASN A 11 -7.94 -17.26 -9.09
CA ASN A 11 -7.89 -18.63 -9.60
C ASN A 11 -6.76 -18.84 -10.63
N ALA A 12 -5.68 -18.06 -10.56
CA ALA A 12 -4.56 -18.21 -11.46
C ALA A 12 -3.95 -19.64 -11.36
N PRO A 13 -3.58 -20.25 -12.50
CA PRO A 13 -2.88 -21.53 -12.48
C PRO A 13 -1.47 -21.37 -11.88
N THR A 14 -0.86 -22.46 -11.44
CA THR A 14 0.53 -22.45 -10.91
C THR A 14 1.56 -22.01 -11.97
N THR A 15 1.24 -22.16 -13.25
CA THR A 15 2.01 -21.67 -14.39
C THR A 15 1.67 -20.23 -14.80
N GLY A 16 0.81 -19.54 -14.05
CA GLY A 16 0.29 -18.22 -14.43
C GLY A 16 1.39 -17.17 -14.62
N LEU A 17 2.45 -17.22 -13.81
CA LEU A 17 3.60 -16.33 -13.96
C LEU A 17 4.35 -16.53 -15.28
N ASP A 18 4.53 -17.77 -15.72
CA ASP A 18 5.17 -18.05 -17.01
C ASP A 18 4.29 -17.61 -18.17
N LEU A 19 2.96 -17.78 -18.05
CA LEU A 19 2.01 -17.30 -19.06
C LEU A 19 2.04 -15.77 -19.17
N ILE A 20 2.06 -15.06 -18.05
CA ILE A 20 2.16 -13.59 -18.03
C ILE A 20 3.51 -13.13 -18.59
N ARG A 21 4.62 -13.75 -18.16
CA ARG A 21 5.96 -13.46 -18.68
C ARG A 21 6.00 -13.61 -20.21
N GLU A 22 5.48 -14.70 -20.74
CA GLU A 22 5.50 -14.95 -22.17
C GLU A 22 4.58 -13.99 -22.92
N ASN A 23 3.41 -13.67 -22.36
CA ASN A 23 2.48 -12.70 -22.93
C ASN A 23 3.09 -11.28 -22.99
N ILE A 24 3.68 -10.81 -21.88
CA ILE A 24 4.38 -9.53 -21.82
C ILE A 24 5.51 -9.50 -22.85
N ARG A 25 6.30 -10.56 -22.94
CA ARG A 25 7.44 -10.64 -23.86
C ARG A 25 7.00 -10.64 -25.33
N ARG A 26 5.99 -11.45 -25.70
CA ARG A 26 5.57 -11.64 -27.09
C ARG A 26 4.66 -10.53 -27.61
N ASN A 27 3.71 -10.08 -26.78
CA ASN A 27 2.63 -9.20 -27.23
C ASN A 27 2.85 -7.75 -26.81
N LEU A 28 3.51 -7.52 -25.68
CA LEU A 28 3.76 -6.16 -25.16
C LEU A 28 5.21 -5.71 -25.35
N ASN A 29 6.08 -6.55 -25.95
CA ASN A 29 7.52 -6.28 -26.11
C ASN A 29 8.21 -5.91 -24.78
N GLY A 30 7.74 -6.48 -23.67
CA GLY A 30 8.31 -6.20 -22.36
C GLY A 30 9.56 -7.02 -22.07
N ASN A 31 10.47 -6.43 -21.31
CA ASN A 31 11.72 -7.05 -20.88
C ASN A 31 11.68 -7.34 -19.38
N PHE A 32 12.21 -8.51 -18.99
CA PHE A 32 12.39 -8.83 -17.57
C PHE A 32 13.50 -7.95 -16.98
N VAL A 33 13.22 -7.33 -15.84
CA VAL A 33 14.14 -6.45 -15.13
C VAL A 33 14.76 -7.18 -13.95
N GLU A 34 13.91 -7.59 -13.00
CA GLU A 34 14.36 -8.19 -11.75
C GLU A 34 13.29 -9.08 -11.12
N ARG A 35 13.67 -9.79 -10.06
CA ARG A 35 12.75 -10.63 -9.29
C ARG A 35 11.96 -9.78 -8.32
N TRP A 36 10.64 -9.93 -8.32
CA TRP A 36 9.76 -9.26 -7.38
C TRP A 36 9.44 -10.20 -6.21
N GLN A 37 9.85 -9.84 -5.00
CA GLN A 37 9.61 -10.64 -3.80
C GLN A 37 9.05 -9.76 -2.69
N LEU A 38 7.90 -10.17 -2.15
CA LEU A 38 7.27 -9.54 -1.00
C LEU A 38 7.02 -10.59 0.07
N SER A 39 7.08 -10.16 1.33
CA SER A 39 6.60 -10.99 2.43
C SER A 39 5.66 -10.20 3.31
N VAL A 40 4.53 -10.80 3.66
CA VAL A 40 3.51 -10.18 4.51
C VAL A 40 3.32 -11.01 5.77
N ARG A 41 3.27 -10.32 6.91
CA ARG A 41 3.03 -10.89 8.23
C ARG A 41 1.85 -10.20 8.89
N SER A 42 0.95 -10.99 9.48
CA SER A 42 -0.19 -10.49 10.24
C SER A 42 0.03 -10.68 11.74
N TYR A 43 -0.30 -9.66 12.52
CA TYR A 43 -0.25 -9.62 13.97
C TYR A 43 -1.61 -9.20 14.52
N ARG A 44 -1.94 -9.71 15.70
CA ARG A 44 -3.10 -9.36 16.50
C ARG A 44 -2.67 -8.95 17.89
N SER A 45 -3.32 -7.93 18.42
CA SER A 45 -3.12 -7.51 19.80
C SER A 45 -3.67 -8.56 20.76
N THR A 46 -2.88 -8.90 21.79
CA THR A 46 -3.22 -9.90 22.81
C THR A 46 -3.67 -9.28 24.12
N LEU A 47 -4.03 -8.00 24.08
CA LEU A 47 -4.58 -7.30 25.24
C LEU A 47 -5.85 -7.98 25.81
N GLY A 48 -6.51 -8.86 25.04
CA GLY A 48 -7.38 -9.94 25.51
C GLY A 48 -8.74 -9.50 26.05
N ALA A 49 -9.78 -10.34 25.83
CA ALA A 49 -11.17 -10.43 26.35
C ALA A 49 -12.00 -9.16 26.70
N LEU A 50 -11.37 -8.10 27.19
CA LEU A 50 -11.94 -6.84 27.63
C LEU A 50 -11.93 -5.76 26.54
N ALA A 51 -11.23 -6.00 25.43
CA ALA A 51 -11.18 -5.08 24.29
C ALA A 51 -11.13 -5.84 22.95
N PRO A 52 -11.91 -5.42 21.93
CA PRO A 52 -11.77 -5.82 20.53
C PRO A 52 -10.32 -5.81 20.04
N GLU A 53 -10.02 -6.81 19.23
CA GLU A 53 -8.66 -7.07 18.74
C GLU A 53 -8.24 -6.00 17.73
N ARG A 54 -7.13 -5.30 18.00
CA ARG A 54 -6.42 -4.50 17.00
C ARG A 54 -5.66 -5.43 16.06
N SER A 55 -5.63 -5.06 14.78
CA SER A 55 -4.90 -5.80 13.75
C SER A 55 -3.69 -4.99 13.27
N MET A 56 -2.63 -5.71 12.89
CA MET A 56 -1.44 -5.11 12.29
C MET A 56 -0.94 -6.01 11.17
N CYS A 57 -0.67 -5.45 10.00
CA CYS A 57 -0.09 -6.15 8.86
C CYS A 57 1.23 -5.48 8.49
N ALA A 58 2.28 -6.26 8.30
CA ALA A 58 3.59 -5.77 7.89
C ALA A 58 3.98 -6.40 6.55
N LEU A 59 4.19 -5.56 5.52
CA LEU A 59 4.67 -5.93 4.21
C LEU A 59 6.15 -5.54 4.07
N THR A 60 7.02 -6.50 3.85
CA THR A 60 8.43 -6.27 3.55
C THR A 60 8.64 -6.27 2.03
N MET A 61 9.24 -5.20 1.52
CA MET A 61 9.59 -5.00 0.12
C MET A 61 11.00 -4.41 0.05
N GLY A 62 11.96 -5.23 -0.42
CA GLY A 62 13.37 -4.85 -0.40
C GLY A 62 13.87 -4.57 1.03
N GLU A 63 14.39 -3.36 1.25
CA GLU A 63 14.91 -2.91 2.54
C GLU A 63 13.86 -2.25 3.45
N ASN A 64 12.65 -2.03 2.92
CA ASN A 64 11.58 -1.32 3.61
C ASN A 64 10.51 -2.28 4.13
N VAL A 65 9.95 -1.94 5.29
CA VAL A 65 8.81 -2.63 5.90
C VAL A 65 7.68 -1.63 6.09
N PHE A 66 6.57 -1.88 5.43
CA PHE A 66 5.37 -1.07 5.49
C PHE A 66 4.36 -1.71 6.45
N VAL A 67 3.98 -0.99 7.49
CA VAL A 67 3.14 -1.50 8.57
C VAL A 67 1.81 -0.77 8.57
N LEU A 68 0.74 -1.51 8.35
CA LEU A 68 -0.63 -1.03 8.50
C LEU A 68 -1.19 -1.50 9.84
N ILE A 69 -1.52 -0.55 10.71
CA ILE A 69 -2.18 -0.80 11.99
C ILE A 69 -3.63 -0.35 11.87
N GLU A 70 -4.54 -1.19 12.35
CA GLU A 70 -5.96 -0.88 12.44
C GLU A 70 -6.42 -0.93 13.89
N ASP A 71 -6.94 0.20 14.37
CA ASP A 71 -7.60 0.32 15.66
C ASP A 71 -9.08 0.67 15.48
N PRO A 72 -10.01 -0.29 15.65
CA PRO A 72 -11.43 -0.04 15.45
C PRO A 72 -12.03 0.99 16.42
N PHE A 73 -11.30 1.33 17.50
CA PHE A 73 -11.72 2.32 18.49
C PHE A 73 -11.27 3.74 18.20
N ALA A 74 -10.29 3.91 17.32
CA ALA A 74 -9.86 5.23 16.91
C ALA A 74 -10.83 5.76 15.86
N PRO A 75 -11.05 7.09 15.82
CA PRO A 75 -11.91 7.69 14.81
C PRO A 75 -11.28 7.53 13.43
N SER A 76 -12.11 7.47 12.41
CA SER A 76 -11.64 7.79 11.06
C SER A 76 -11.39 9.31 10.95
N ARG A 77 -10.62 9.75 9.95
CA ARG A 77 -10.40 11.18 9.75
C ARG A 77 -11.69 11.91 9.40
N GLY A 78 -12.50 11.33 8.52
CA GLY A 78 -13.82 11.86 8.18
C GLY A 78 -14.72 11.99 9.41
N GLU A 79 -14.70 11.01 10.33
CA GLU A 79 -15.47 11.07 11.58
C GLU A 79 -14.99 12.22 12.49
N TYR A 80 -13.68 12.40 12.64
CA TYR A 80 -13.12 13.48 13.45
C TYR A 80 -13.36 14.86 12.82
N ALA A 81 -13.19 14.99 11.50
CA ALA A 81 -13.41 16.22 10.75
C ALA A 81 -14.88 16.66 10.79
N ALA A 82 -15.82 15.71 10.74
CA ALA A 82 -17.25 15.99 10.81
C ALA A 82 -17.72 16.41 12.22
N ALA A 83 -17.08 15.90 13.29
CA ALA A 83 -17.52 16.14 14.66
C ALA A 83 -16.35 16.19 15.66
N PRO A 84 -15.47 17.21 15.61
CA PRO A 84 -14.32 17.31 16.51
C PRO A 84 -14.76 17.46 17.98
N GLU A 85 -15.89 18.14 18.22
CA GLU A 85 -16.44 18.38 19.56
C GLU A 85 -16.87 17.09 20.28
N ALA A 86 -17.39 16.10 19.54
CA ALA A 86 -17.78 14.81 20.10
C ALA A 86 -16.57 14.06 20.69
N TYR A 87 -15.37 14.32 20.19
CA TYR A 87 -14.13 13.72 20.69
C TYR A 87 -13.52 14.46 21.89
N HIS A 88 -13.89 15.71 22.11
CA HIS A 88 -13.43 16.50 23.25
C HIS A 88 -14.27 16.24 24.52
N GLN A 89 -15.51 15.74 24.38
CA GLN A 89 -16.36 15.39 25.51
C GLN A 89 -15.77 14.21 26.31
N GLY A 90 -15.18 14.50 27.47
CA GLY A 90 -14.59 13.52 28.38
C GLY A 90 -13.06 13.48 28.41
N ARG A 91 -12.36 14.30 27.61
CA ARG A 91 -10.89 14.43 27.68
C ARG A 91 -10.48 15.66 28.49
N ALA A 92 -9.47 15.47 29.34
CA ALA A 92 -8.90 16.54 30.16
C ALA A 92 -8.17 17.64 29.35
N ARG A 93 -7.87 17.38 28.07
CA ARG A 93 -7.28 18.36 27.15
C ARG A 93 -8.01 18.32 25.81
N PRO A 94 -8.52 19.45 25.31
CA PRO A 94 -8.95 19.56 23.93
C PRO A 94 -7.71 19.44 23.02
N GLY A 95 -7.74 18.47 22.11
CA GLY A 95 -6.66 18.18 21.18
C GLY A 95 -7.02 16.99 20.29
N PRO A 96 -6.29 16.79 19.17
CA PRO A 96 -6.55 15.70 18.24
C PRO A 96 -6.45 14.32 18.94
N PRO A 97 -7.09 13.28 18.39
CA PRO A 97 -6.91 11.92 18.89
C PRO A 97 -5.43 11.51 18.77
N PRO A 98 -4.93 10.65 19.68
CA PRO A 98 -3.53 10.22 19.68
C PRO A 98 -3.14 9.45 18.40
N HIS A 99 -4.12 8.84 17.74
CA HIS A 99 -4.01 8.15 16.46
C HIS A 99 -5.40 7.95 15.85
N TYR A 100 -5.43 7.57 14.58
CA TYR A 100 -6.65 7.31 13.81
C TYR A 100 -6.83 5.83 13.56
N ARG A 101 -8.03 5.46 13.09
CA ARG A 101 -8.41 4.07 12.80
C ARG A 101 -7.36 3.33 11.98
N HIS A 102 -6.81 3.97 10.96
CA HIS A 102 -5.73 3.44 10.13
C HIS A 102 -4.46 4.24 10.38
N THR A 103 -3.38 3.54 10.70
CA THR A 103 -2.04 4.15 10.81
C THR A 103 -1.08 3.38 9.90
N PHE A 104 -0.43 4.07 8.98
CA PHE A 104 0.47 3.45 8.02
C PHE A 104 1.91 3.96 8.17
N LEU A 105 2.80 3.09 8.62
CA LEU A 105 4.17 3.40 9.01
C LEU A 105 5.17 2.76 8.05
N THR A 106 6.31 3.39 7.86
CA THR A 106 7.45 2.82 7.12
C THR A 106 8.60 2.62 8.09
N LEU A 107 9.19 1.42 8.08
CA LEU A 107 10.31 1.03 8.94
C LEU A 107 11.43 0.46 8.07
N SER A 108 12.68 0.70 8.49
CA SER A 108 13.89 0.13 7.88
C SER A 108 14.92 -0.13 8.99
N PRO A 109 15.71 -1.22 8.96
CA PRO A 109 15.78 -2.29 7.95
C PRO A 109 14.73 -3.40 8.19
N PRO A 110 14.66 -4.45 7.33
CA PRO A 110 13.81 -5.61 7.58
C PRO A 110 14.13 -6.27 8.92
N GLY A 111 13.09 -6.58 9.71
CA GLY A 111 13.24 -7.09 11.08
C GLY A 111 13.18 -6.02 12.18
N ALA A 112 13.22 -4.73 11.82
CA ALA A 112 13.13 -3.64 12.80
C ALA A 112 11.82 -3.67 13.61
N LEU A 113 10.70 -4.04 12.98
CA LEU A 113 9.41 -4.19 13.66
C LEU A 113 9.49 -5.23 14.77
N GLU A 114 10.03 -6.41 14.49
CA GLU A 114 10.16 -7.49 15.46
C GLU A 114 11.08 -7.11 16.61
N GLN A 115 12.18 -6.43 16.32
CA GLN A 115 13.09 -5.91 17.34
C GLN A 115 12.38 -4.89 18.23
N LEU A 116 11.63 -3.95 17.64
CA LEU A 116 10.84 -2.97 18.38
C LEU A 116 9.78 -3.63 19.27
N LEU A 117 9.00 -4.57 18.71
CA LEU A 117 7.98 -5.31 19.46
C LEU A 117 8.60 -6.11 20.61
N ALA A 118 9.77 -6.70 20.42
CA ALA A 118 10.50 -7.42 21.46
C ALA A 118 11.00 -6.48 22.57
N GLN A 119 11.57 -5.33 22.21
CA GLN A 119 12.08 -4.33 23.16
C GLN A 119 10.96 -3.73 24.01
N LEU A 120 9.84 -3.38 23.38
CA LEU A 120 8.67 -2.84 24.07
C LEU A 120 7.92 -3.90 24.89
N ARG A 121 8.31 -5.18 24.78
CA ARG A 121 7.55 -6.33 25.30
C ARG A 121 6.08 -6.23 24.90
N ALA A 122 5.86 -5.75 23.67
CA ALA A 122 4.55 -5.41 23.18
C ALA A 122 3.71 -6.68 23.01
N ARG A 123 2.43 -6.57 23.37
CA ARG A 123 1.48 -7.68 23.36
C ARG A 123 0.89 -7.89 21.96
N TRP A 124 1.74 -8.18 20.99
CA TRP A 124 1.34 -8.54 19.63
C TRP A 124 1.71 -10.00 19.39
N MET A 125 0.72 -10.81 19.04
CA MET A 125 0.93 -12.17 18.59
C MET A 125 0.74 -12.22 17.09
N THR A 126 1.67 -12.86 16.41
CA THR A 126 1.50 -13.23 15.01
C THR A 126 0.28 -14.14 14.89
N THR A 127 -0.67 -13.81 14.01
CA THR A 127 -1.85 -14.64 13.81
C THR A 127 -1.39 -16.01 13.34
N LYS A 128 -1.69 -17.06 14.11
CA LYS A 128 -1.64 -18.45 13.66
C LYS A 128 -3.10 -18.86 13.54
N GLN A 129 -3.59 -19.21 12.36
CA GLN A 129 -4.90 -19.88 12.28
C GLN A 129 -4.84 -21.14 13.15
N GLY A 130 -5.79 -21.28 14.08
CA GLY A 130 -6.07 -22.57 14.74
C GLY A 130 -6.48 -23.62 13.69
N MET A 131 -6.50 -24.92 13.97
CA MET A 131 -6.70 -25.56 15.26
C MET A 131 -6.38 -27.06 15.10
N THR A 132 -5.25 -27.52 15.65
CA THR A 132 -5.10 -28.89 16.15
C THR A 132 -4.30 -28.81 17.44
N GLN A 133 -4.90 -29.27 18.52
CA GLN A 133 -4.26 -29.38 19.83
C GLN A 133 -3.09 -30.35 19.72
N GLY A 134 -1.88 -29.86 19.97
CA GLY A 134 -0.69 -30.70 20.10
C GLY A 134 0.57 -29.98 19.64
N GLN A 135 1.43 -29.63 20.59
CA GLN A 135 2.75 -29.03 20.38
C GLN A 135 2.76 -27.59 19.82
N ALA A 136 2.74 -26.63 20.75
CA ALA A 136 3.24 -25.28 20.53
C ALA A 136 4.76 -25.30 20.30
N THR A 137 5.21 -25.64 19.09
CA THR A 137 6.50 -25.17 18.61
C THR A 137 6.39 -23.65 18.39
N ARG A 138 6.98 -22.90 19.32
CA ARG A 138 7.35 -21.47 19.18
C ARG A 138 8.42 -21.32 18.09
N GLY A 139 8.10 -21.72 16.86
CA GLY A 139 8.91 -21.39 15.69
C GLY A 139 8.59 -19.97 15.19
N PRO A 140 9.56 -19.25 14.61
CA PRO A 140 9.40 -17.89 14.07
C PRO A 140 8.48 -17.80 12.84
N ASN A 141 7.94 -18.93 12.36
CA ASN A 141 7.05 -18.97 11.20
C ASN A 141 5.62 -18.65 11.64
N ALA A 142 5.38 -17.36 11.88
CA ALA A 142 4.09 -16.71 11.77
C ALA A 142 3.43 -17.02 10.43
N GLN A 143 2.10 -16.87 10.29
CA GLN A 143 1.46 -16.87 8.98
C GLN A 143 2.22 -15.92 8.05
N GLN A 144 2.89 -16.49 7.06
CA GLN A 144 3.71 -15.74 6.12
C GLN A 144 3.07 -15.92 4.75
N LEU A 145 2.53 -14.82 4.25
CA LEU A 145 2.15 -14.71 2.86
C LEU A 145 3.39 -14.23 2.10
N LEU A 146 3.71 -14.93 1.03
CA LEU A 146 4.81 -14.61 0.12
C LEU A 146 4.22 -14.25 -1.23
N VAL A 147 4.73 -13.19 -1.83
CA VAL A 147 4.51 -12.90 -3.25
C VAL A 147 5.85 -13.11 -3.94
N ASP A 148 5.92 -14.07 -4.86
CA ASP A 148 7.13 -14.37 -5.62
C ASP A 148 6.86 -14.24 -7.12
N GLY A 149 7.65 -13.39 -7.78
CA GLY A 149 7.30 -12.84 -9.07
C GLY A 149 8.45 -12.20 -9.83
N GLY A 150 8.09 -11.45 -10.86
CA GLY A 150 9.02 -10.70 -11.71
C GLY A 150 8.53 -9.29 -11.96
N VAL A 151 9.49 -8.38 -12.13
CA VAL A 151 9.30 -7.03 -12.63
C VAL A 151 9.64 -7.01 -14.12
N PHE A 152 8.76 -6.40 -14.91
CA PHE A 152 8.88 -6.27 -16.35
C PHE A 152 8.77 -4.80 -16.74
N ALA A 153 9.67 -4.33 -17.61
CA ALA A 153 9.58 -3.01 -18.21
C ALA A 153 8.97 -3.13 -19.61
N ILE A 154 7.96 -2.31 -19.92
CA ILE A 154 7.32 -2.25 -21.24
C ILE A 154 7.60 -0.86 -21.82
N GLY A 155 8.39 -0.81 -22.89
CA GLY A 155 8.87 0.46 -23.43
C GLY A 155 9.69 1.26 -22.40
N THR A 156 9.49 2.58 -22.39
CA THR A 156 10.14 3.51 -21.45
C THR A 156 9.25 3.94 -20.29
N ASP A 157 7.95 3.66 -20.39
CA ASP A 157 6.94 4.36 -19.59
C ASP A 157 6.18 3.43 -18.63
N TRP A 158 6.36 2.11 -18.75
CA TRP A 158 5.59 1.13 -17.99
C TRP A 158 6.46 0.16 -17.21
N ILE A 159 6.05 -0.08 -15.97
CA ILE A 159 6.56 -1.14 -15.13
C ILE A 159 5.39 -2.03 -14.74
N VAL A 160 5.50 -3.33 -15.03
CA VAL A 160 4.51 -4.34 -14.66
C VAL A 160 5.18 -5.33 -13.71
N ARG A 161 4.60 -5.51 -12.53
CA ARG A 161 5.02 -6.52 -11.55
C ARG A 161 3.97 -7.62 -11.52
N ALA A 162 4.39 -8.87 -11.59
CA ALA A 162 3.49 -10.00 -11.49
C ALA A 162 4.08 -11.06 -10.58
N GLY A 163 3.30 -11.57 -9.63
CA GLY A 163 3.77 -12.55 -8.66
C GLY A 163 2.70 -13.53 -8.20
N ASN A 164 3.13 -14.74 -7.88
CA ASN A 164 2.32 -15.77 -7.26
C ASN A 164 2.15 -15.47 -5.78
N VAL A 165 0.90 -15.44 -5.31
CA VAL A 165 0.57 -15.27 -3.90
C VAL A 165 0.55 -16.65 -3.26
N VAL A 166 1.42 -16.88 -2.28
CA VAL A 166 1.57 -18.17 -1.58
C VAL A 166 1.38 -17.94 -0.09
N LEU A 167 0.34 -18.54 0.49
CA LEU A 167 0.08 -18.48 1.92
C LEU A 167 0.47 -19.81 2.56
N ASN A 168 1.49 -19.80 3.41
CA ASN A 168 2.01 -21.00 4.10
C ASN A 168 2.31 -22.16 3.13
N GLY A 169 2.90 -21.86 1.96
CA GLY A 169 3.23 -22.85 0.93
C GLY A 169 2.07 -23.23 0.01
N VAL A 170 0.84 -22.77 0.28
CA VAL A 170 -0.33 -23.04 -0.58
C VAL A 170 -0.55 -21.86 -1.53
N PRO A 171 -0.55 -22.08 -2.86
CA PRO A 171 -0.87 -21.04 -3.84
C PRO A 171 -2.29 -20.50 -3.63
N ARG A 172 -2.43 -19.18 -3.61
CA ARG A 172 -3.70 -18.44 -3.49
C ARG A 172 -3.99 -17.61 -4.74
N GLY A 173 -3.34 -17.92 -5.86
CA GLY A 173 -3.48 -17.22 -7.14
C GLY A 173 -2.34 -16.22 -7.34
N MET A 174 -2.62 -15.14 -8.06
CA MET A 174 -1.61 -14.15 -8.46
C MET A 174 -2.04 -12.72 -8.18
N LEU A 175 -1.03 -11.85 -8.15
CA LEU A 175 -1.17 -10.41 -8.01
C LEU A 175 -0.34 -9.76 -9.13
N LEU A 176 -0.96 -8.80 -9.81
CA LEU A 176 -0.38 -8.05 -10.92
C LEU A 176 -0.51 -6.57 -10.59
N GLU A 177 0.58 -5.84 -10.68
CA GLU A 177 0.61 -4.40 -10.52
C GLU A 177 1.15 -3.79 -11.82
N ALA A 178 0.47 -2.78 -12.35
CA ALA A 178 0.96 -1.99 -13.45
C ALA A 178 1.13 -0.56 -12.98
N GLU A 179 2.26 0.01 -13.33
CA GLU A 179 2.64 1.36 -12.98
C GLU A 179 3.06 2.10 -14.24
N TYR A 180 2.44 3.26 -14.44
CA TYR A 180 2.82 4.21 -15.45
C TYR A 180 3.78 5.24 -14.84
N LEU A 181 4.98 5.32 -15.39
CA LEU A 181 6.01 6.27 -14.98
C LEU A 181 5.57 7.71 -15.28
N PRO A 182 5.99 8.70 -14.47
CA PRO A 182 5.31 9.98 -14.37
C PRO A 182 5.27 10.76 -15.69
N VAL A 183 4.06 11.09 -16.12
CA VAL A 183 3.79 12.10 -17.15
C VAL A 183 3.33 13.39 -16.46
N PRO A 184 3.80 14.58 -16.90
CA PRO A 184 3.50 15.83 -16.21
C PRO A 184 2.02 16.25 -16.15
N THR A 185 1.11 15.70 -16.98
CA THR A 185 -0.25 16.29 -17.13
C THR A 185 -1.35 15.29 -17.49
N MET A 186 -1.30 14.04 -17.02
CA MET A 186 -2.35 13.06 -17.35
C MET A 186 -3.57 13.18 -16.42
N ASP A 187 -4.75 13.33 -17.01
CA ASP A 187 -6.04 13.24 -16.32
C ASP A 187 -6.20 11.85 -15.68
N LEU A 188 -6.52 11.83 -14.37
CA LEU A 188 -6.61 10.62 -13.55
C LEU A 188 -7.63 9.62 -14.10
N ALA A 189 -8.78 10.09 -14.62
CA ALA A 189 -9.82 9.22 -15.17
C ALA A 189 -9.30 8.45 -16.40
N LYS A 190 -8.61 9.16 -17.31
CA LYS A 190 -8.00 8.55 -18.50
C LYS A 190 -6.88 7.59 -18.14
N ALA A 191 -6.14 7.88 -17.08
CA ALA A 191 -5.07 7.03 -16.62
C ALA A 191 -5.58 5.71 -16.01
N GLN A 192 -6.70 5.74 -15.29
CA GLN A 192 -7.34 4.53 -14.78
C GLN A 192 -7.78 3.60 -15.92
N ASP A 193 -8.38 4.16 -16.98
CA ASP A 193 -8.76 3.39 -18.16
C ASP A 193 -7.53 2.78 -18.86
N LEU A 194 -6.46 3.56 -19.00
CA LEU A 194 -5.20 3.10 -19.59
C LEU A 194 -4.58 1.94 -18.78
N ILE A 195 -4.51 2.09 -17.46
CA ILE A 195 -4.01 1.06 -16.55
C ILE A 195 -4.86 -0.21 -16.61
N SER A 196 -6.18 -0.05 -16.59
CA SER A 196 -7.11 -1.18 -16.70
C SER A 196 -6.94 -1.93 -18.03
N SER A 197 -6.75 -1.18 -19.13
CA SER A 197 -6.46 -1.74 -20.45
C SER A 197 -5.12 -2.49 -20.47
N VAL A 198 -4.06 -1.90 -19.92
CA VAL A 198 -2.73 -2.53 -19.84
C VAL A 198 -2.78 -3.80 -18.99
N LEU A 199 -3.38 -3.74 -17.80
CA LEU A 199 -3.51 -4.91 -16.92
C LEU A 199 -4.32 -6.03 -17.56
N SER A 200 -5.41 -5.69 -18.24
CA SER A 200 -6.24 -6.65 -18.97
C SER A 200 -5.48 -7.26 -20.16
N SER A 201 -4.63 -6.48 -20.84
CA SER A 201 -3.77 -6.99 -21.93
C SER A 201 -2.62 -7.86 -21.43
N ALA A 202 -2.13 -7.62 -20.21
CA ALA A 202 -1.04 -8.36 -19.59
C ALA A 202 -1.51 -9.74 -19.09
N VAL A 203 -2.77 -9.87 -18.68
CA VAL A 203 -3.36 -11.16 -18.35
C VAL A 203 -3.66 -11.95 -19.63
N PRO A 204 -3.08 -13.15 -19.81
CA PRO A 204 -3.37 -13.98 -20.98
C PRO A 204 -4.85 -14.38 -21.01
N ASN A 205 -5.40 -14.60 -22.20
CA ASN A 205 -6.82 -14.98 -22.38
C ASN A 205 -7.09 -16.40 -21.85
N VAL A 206 -7.27 -16.51 -20.53
CA VAL A 206 -7.56 -17.75 -19.82
C VAL A 206 -9.05 -17.82 -19.55
N ARG A 207 -9.67 -18.96 -19.91
CA ARG A 207 -11.08 -19.21 -19.65
C ARG A 207 -11.34 -19.18 -18.14
N ASP A 208 -12.45 -18.56 -17.75
CA ASP A 208 -12.92 -18.44 -16.37
C ASP A 208 -11.96 -17.69 -15.42
N ALA A 209 -11.08 -16.82 -15.93
CA ALA A 209 -10.22 -15.98 -15.08
C ALA A 209 -11.05 -15.06 -14.18
N ARG A 210 -10.84 -15.15 -12.87
CA ARG A 210 -11.48 -14.31 -11.85
C ARG A 210 -10.53 -13.19 -11.45
N LEU A 211 -10.68 -12.06 -12.12
CA LEU A 211 -9.89 -10.86 -11.92
C LEU A 211 -10.68 -9.86 -11.05
N THR A 212 -10.06 -9.41 -9.98
CA THR A 212 -10.55 -8.29 -9.17
C THR A 212 -9.59 -7.13 -9.37
N VAL A 213 -10.07 -6.03 -9.96
CA VAL A 213 -9.30 -4.79 -10.09
C VAL A 213 -9.40 -4.04 -8.77
N VAL A 214 -8.26 -3.63 -8.23
CA VAL A 214 -8.16 -2.82 -7.02
C VAL A 214 -7.56 -1.48 -7.41
N THR A 215 -8.40 -0.46 -7.39
CA THR A 215 -7.99 0.95 -7.48
C THR A 215 -8.18 1.60 -6.12
N MET A 216 -7.30 2.53 -5.79
CA MET A 216 -7.41 3.35 -4.58
C MET A 216 -7.69 4.79 -5.00
N SER A 217 -8.72 5.40 -4.41
CA SER A 217 -8.95 6.83 -4.51
C SER A 217 -7.89 7.59 -3.73
N ASP A 218 -7.51 8.78 -4.19
CA ASP A 218 -6.53 9.60 -3.50
C ASP A 218 -7.02 10.04 -2.10
N GLU A 219 -8.33 10.09 -1.87
CA GLU A 219 -8.93 10.31 -0.55
C GLU A 219 -8.54 9.22 0.47
N HIS A 220 -8.63 7.94 0.07
CA HIS A 220 -8.24 6.82 0.94
C HIS A 220 -6.72 6.79 1.16
N TRP A 221 -5.94 7.31 0.22
CA TRP A 221 -4.49 7.45 0.36
C TRP A 221 -4.12 8.57 1.34
N ALA A 222 -4.73 9.74 1.18
CA ALA A 222 -4.54 10.89 2.06
C ALA A 222 -4.85 10.52 3.52
N ASP A 223 -5.91 9.74 3.75
CA ASP A 223 -6.27 9.22 5.08
C ASP A 223 -5.17 8.34 5.71
N ALA A 224 -4.40 7.60 4.92
CA ALA A 224 -3.34 6.72 5.39
C ALA A 224 -2.04 7.46 5.77
N LEU A 225 -1.79 8.65 5.20
CA LEU A 225 -0.56 9.43 5.35
C LEU A 225 -0.45 10.21 6.69
N TRP A 226 -1.01 9.70 7.80
CA TRP A 226 -1.24 10.44 9.05
C TRP A 226 0.03 11.06 9.66
N ASN A 227 1.21 10.56 9.33
CA ASN A 227 2.51 11.11 9.75
C ASN A 227 3.55 11.05 8.59
N SER A 228 3.25 11.52 7.39
CA SER A 228 4.38 12.03 6.59
C SER A 228 4.85 13.31 7.24
N ASP A 229 6.17 13.50 7.36
CA ASP A 229 6.85 14.61 8.04
C ASP A 229 6.56 16.02 7.47
N VAL A 230 5.41 16.22 6.81
CA VAL A 230 4.97 17.49 6.23
C VAL A 230 4.72 18.54 7.32
N ASP A 231 4.35 18.11 8.53
CA ASP A 231 4.20 19.02 9.69
C ASP A 231 5.53 19.36 10.39
N ASP A 232 6.63 18.62 10.12
CA ASP A 232 7.96 18.83 10.74
C ASP A 232 9.01 19.37 9.74
N MET A 233 8.66 19.53 8.47
CA MET A 233 9.49 20.26 7.51
C MET A 233 9.35 21.77 7.79
N PRO A 234 10.44 22.51 8.05
CA PRO A 234 10.35 23.96 8.09
C PRO A 234 9.75 24.43 6.76
N PRO A 235 8.79 25.38 6.76
CA PRO A 235 8.20 25.88 5.54
C PRO A 235 9.36 26.29 4.63
N VAL A 236 9.51 25.60 3.51
CA VAL A 236 10.43 26.02 2.46
C VAL A 236 9.91 27.39 2.07
N GLN A 237 10.63 28.45 2.47
CA GLN A 237 10.34 29.81 2.06
C GLN A 237 10.36 29.80 0.53
N LYS A 238 9.17 29.73 -0.08
CA LYS A 238 8.96 30.15 -1.46
C LYS A 238 9.53 31.57 -1.48
N GLN A 239 10.68 31.76 -2.10
CA GLN A 239 11.11 33.09 -2.50
C GLN A 239 10.02 33.58 -3.43
N THR A 240 9.15 34.45 -2.93
CA THR A 240 8.27 35.23 -3.76
C THR A 240 9.16 35.94 -4.77
N PRO A 241 9.04 35.67 -6.09
CA PRO A 241 9.67 36.54 -7.06
C PRO A 241 9.07 37.93 -6.81
N VAL A 242 9.95 38.88 -6.48
CA VAL A 242 9.57 40.29 -6.36
C VAL A 242 9.10 40.73 -7.73
N CYS A 243 7.78 40.70 -7.95
CA CYS A 243 7.16 41.25 -9.13
C CYS A 243 7.14 42.77 -8.94
N GLY A 244 7.94 43.49 -9.72
CA GLY A 244 7.85 44.95 -9.80
C GLY A 244 6.48 45.35 -10.35
N ASP A 245 5.96 46.48 -9.88
CA ASP A 245 4.59 47.03 -10.04
C ASP A 245 4.06 47.25 -11.49
N ALA A 246 4.34 46.38 -12.46
CA ALA A 246 3.99 46.64 -13.86
C ALA A 246 3.54 45.42 -14.67
N ASP A 247 3.14 44.29 -14.05
CA ASP A 247 2.59 43.17 -14.82
C ASP A 247 1.16 42.78 -14.38
N VAL A 248 0.20 43.17 -15.21
CA VAL A 248 -1.26 42.99 -15.06
C VAL A 248 -1.70 41.53 -15.31
N TYR A 249 -0.76 40.62 -15.59
CA TYR A 249 -1.02 39.20 -15.79
C TYR A 249 -0.82 38.31 -14.56
N CYS A 250 -0.41 38.87 -13.41
CA CYS A 250 -0.20 38.11 -12.18
C CYS A 250 -1.45 38.00 -11.31
N THR A 251 -2.56 37.45 -11.82
CA THR A 251 -3.63 36.87 -10.98
C THR A 251 -4.45 35.85 -11.77
N LEU A 252 -4.02 34.59 -11.73
CA LEU A 252 -4.96 33.50 -11.54
C LEU A 252 -4.57 32.91 -10.18
N GLY A 253 -5.49 32.97 -9.22
CA GLY A 253 -5.31 32.32 -7.94
C GLY A 253 -5.11 30.84 -8.20
N GLU A 254 -3.87 30.40 -8.07
CA GLU A 254 -3.55 29.01 -7.76
C GLU A 254 -4.16 28.76 -6.38
N GLU A 255 -5.38 28.23 -6.36
CA GLU A 255 -5.83 27.46 -5.22
C GLU A 255 -4.75 26.43 -4.95
N ASP A 256 -4.24 26.43 -3.72
CA ASP A 256 -3.11 25.64 -3.24
C ASP A 256 -3.34 24.14 -3.46
N GLU A 257 -3.09 23.64 -4.67
CA GLU A 257 -2.69 22.26 -4.88
C GLU A 257 -1.22 22.19 -4.48
N GLU A 258 -0.95 21.90 -3.21
CA GLU A 258 0.37 21.45 -2.79
C GLU A 258 0.70 20.18 -3.60
N GLU A 259 1.31 20.37 -4.78
CA GLU A 259 1.72 19.30 -5.67
C GLU A 259 2.56 18.32 -4.84
N HIS A 260 2.01 17.13 -4.56
CA HIS A 260 2.70 16.00 -3.94
C HIS A 260 3.75 15.43 -4.91
N GLN A 261 4.72 16.26 -5.30
CA GLN A 261 5.73 16.00 -6.33
C GLN A 261 6.66 14.86 -5.93
N ASN A 262 6.73 14.52 -4.63
CA ASN A 262 7.61 13.51 -4.06
C ASN A 262 6.94 12.15 -3.79
N ASP A 263 5.62 12.02 -3.94
CA ASP A 263 4.87 10.78 -3.62
C ASP A 263 5.22 9.59 -4.54
N TRP A 264 5.92 9.86 -5.64
CA TRP A 264 6.15 8.92 -6.73
C TRP A 264 7.61 8.54 -6.94
N VAL A 265 8.49 8.88 -5.99
CA VAL A 265 9.92 8.54 -6.05
C VAL A 265 10.33 7.73 -4.82
N GLY A 266 11.18 6.72 -5.04
CA GLY A 266 11.80 5.93 -3.97
C GLY A 266 10.79 5.31 -3.01
N VAL A 267 10.97 5.57 -1.71
CA VAL A 267 10.19 4.96 -0.62
C VAL A 267 8.71 5.39 -0.66
N ALA A 268 8.37 6.59 -1.14
CA ALA A 268 6.99 7.05 -1.17
C ALA A 268 6.14 6.29 -2.21
N ARG A 269 6.73 6.02 -3.38
CA ARG A 269 6.16 5.14 -4.41
C ARG A 269 5.92 3.73 -3.86
N ASP A 270 6.93 3.19 -3.19
CA ASP A 270 6.86 1.87 -2.56
C ASP A 270 5.79 1.82 -1.46
N ARG A 271 5.61 2.91 -0.70
CA ARG A 271 4.57 3.07 0.31
C ARG A 271 3.18 2.96 -0.32
N ARG A 272 2.93 3.65 -1.44
CA ARG A 272 1.64 3.59 -2.15
C ARG A 272 1.35 2.19 -2.69
N SER A 273 2.35 1.55 -3.31
CA SER A 273 2.26 0.16 -3.77
C SER A 273 1.94 -0.79 -2.62
N ALA A 274 2.66 -0.69 -1.50
CA ALA A 274 2.46 -1.53 -0.33
C ALA A 274 1.05 -1.39 0.25
N TYR A 275 0.50 -0.19 0.30
CA TYR A 275 -0.85 0.05 0.79
C TYR A 275 -1.92 -0.59 -0.11
N LEU A 276 -1.79 -0.45 -1.43
CA LEU A 276 -2.67 -1.12 -2.41
C LEU A 276 -2.65 -2.65 -2.23
N ILE A 277 -1.45 -3.21 -2.12
CA ILE A 277 -1.25 -4.66 -1.97
C ILE A 277 -1.87 -5.15 -0.65
N LEU A 278 -1.58 -4.48 0.46
CA LEU A 278 -2.15 -4.83 1.76
C LEU A 278 -3.68 -4.72 1.75
N GLY A 279 -4.24 -3.67 1.17
CA GLY A 279 -5.68 -3.49 1.02
C GLY A 279 -6.34 -4.64 0.24
N SER A 280 -5.76 -5.01 -0.91
CA SER A 280 -6.26 -6.13 -1.73
C SER A 280 -6.17 -7.49 -1.02
N LEU A 281 -5.05 -7.77 -0.35
CA LEU A 281 -4.89 -9.03 0.38
C LEU A 281 -5.85 -9.12 1.56
N LYS A 282 -6.13 -7.98 2.21
CA LYS A 282 -7.08 -7.89 3.33
C LYS A 282 -8.52 -8.08 2.88
N SER A 283 -8.93 -7.49 1.75
CA SER A 283 -10.28 -7.71 1.20
C SER A 283 -10.54 -9.17 0.81
N ASP A 284 -9.49 -9.90 0.42
CA ASP A 284 -9.53 -11.34 0.14
C ASP A 284 -9.50 -12.21 1.42
N GLY A 285 -9.35 -11.60 2.61
CA GLY A 285 -9.21 -12.32 3.87
C GLY A 285 -7.92 -13.13 4.01
N LEU A 286 -6.86 -12.75 3.28
CA LEU A 286 -5.56 -13.43 3.31
C LEU A 286 -4.63 -12.94 4.41
N VAL A 287 -4.89 -11.75 4.96
CA VAL A 287 -4.10 -11.09 6.02
C VAL A 287 -4.96 -10.51 7.11
#